data_AF-A0A846CB01-F1
#
_entry.id   AF-A0A846CB01-F1
#
_cell.length_a   1.000
_cell.length_b   1.000
_cell.length_c   1.000
_cell.angle_alpha   90.00
_cell.angle_beta   90.00
_cell.angle_gamma   90.00
#
_symmetry.space_group_name_H-M   'P 1'
#
loop_
_entity.id
_entity.type
_entity.pdbx_description
1 polymer ?
#
loop_
_entity_poly.entity_id
_entity_poly.type
_entity_poly.pdbx_seq_one_letter_code
_entity_poly.pdbx_strand_id
1 'polypeptide(L)' 'MVEEHHLRRHLPQKNLSPGRVAQSMFGLLVEIGTPAKTPKPSGFSTGGKTGKLRSKRTRYPVVKKRKSPIKKAKNLKI' A
#
# COMPACT_ATOMS: atom_id res chain seq x y z
N MET A 1 -0.27 47.59 3.83
CA MET A 1 1.01 46.90 4.09
C MET A 1 1.62 47.56 5.30
N VAL A 2 1.78 46.84 6.41
CA VAL A 2 2.35 47.38 7.65
C VAL A 2 3.87 47.38 7.47
N GLU A 3 4.51 48.54 7.58
CA GLU A 3 5.98 48.59 7.64
C GLU A 3 6.43 48.02 8.98
N GLU A 4 7.02 46.83 8.97
CA GLU A 4 7.63 46.23 10.15
C GLU A 4 8.93 46.97 10.49
N HIS A 5 8.90 47.74 11.58
CA HIS A 5 10.08 48.41 12.12
C HIS A 5 10.78 47.51 13.13
N HIS A 6 11.72 46.69 12.66
CA HIS A 6 12.59 45.87 13.53
C HIS A 6 13.77 46.67 14.10
N LEU A 7 14.27 46.21 15.25
CA LEU A 7 15.40 46.78 15.99
C LEU A 7 16.55 47.22 15.07
N ARG A 8 17.20 48.34 15.42
CA ARG A 8 18.24 49.09 14.66
C ARG A 8 19.29 48.28 13.90
N ARG A 9 19.53 47.01 14.28
CA ARG A 9 20.47 46.10 13.61
C ARG A 9 19.91 45.43 12.35
N HIS A 10 18.59 45.31 12.22
CA HIS A 10 17.95 44.74 11.03
C HIS A 10 17.47 45.87 10.13
N LEU A 11 17.86 45.84 8.85
CA LEU A 11 17.35 46.82 7.87
C LEU A 11 15.93 46.44 7.43
N PRO A 12 15.05 47.42 7.14
CA PRO A 12 13.74 47.17 6.56
C PRO A 12 13.89 46.46 5.22
N GLN A 13 13.26 45.29 5.08
CA GLN A 13 13.33 44.49 3.87
C GLN A 13 12.35 45.04 2.83
N LYS A 14 12.78 46.03 2.05
CA LYS A 14 11.97 46.62 0.96
C LYS A 14 11.78 45.67 -0.22
N ASN A 15 12.78 44.84 -0.51
CA ASN A 15 12.75 43.85 -1.58
C ASN A 15 12.82 42.45 -0.96
N LEU A 16 11.76 41.65 -1.13
CA LEU A 16 11.72 40.29 -0.61
C LEU A 16 12.61 39.38 -1.47
N SER A 17 13.52 38.65 -0.82
CA SER A 17 14.27 37.59 -1.51
C SER A 17 13.38 36.37 -1.74
N PRO A 18 13.62 35.55 -2.77
CA PRO A 18 12.85 34.33 -3.01
C PRO A 18 12.78 33.40 -1.79
N GLY A 19 13.86 33.32 -1.00
CA GLY A 19 13.88 32.55 0.25
C GLY A 19 12.95 33.11 1.33
N ARG A 20 12.82 34.44 1.42
CA ARG A 20 11.92 35.07 2.39
C ARG A 20 10.45 34.93 1.97
N VAL A 21 10.17 35.02 0.68
CA VAL A 21 8.85 34.70 0.12
C VAL A 21 8.48 33.26 0.50
N ALA A 22 9.34 32.28 0.23
CA ALA A 22 9.09 30.88 0.57
C ALA A 22 8.79 30.65 2.07
N GLN A 23 9.50 31.33 2.98
CA GLN A 23 9.24 31.26 4.42
C GLN A 23 7.84 31.79 4.79
N SER A 24 7.39 32.87 4.15
CA SER A 24 6.06 33.46 4.42
C SER A 24 4.90 32.64 3.85
N MET A 25 5.13 31.88 2.77
CA MET A 25 4.10 31.11 2.08
C MET A 25 3.48 30.00 2.94
N PHE A 26 4.16 29.52 3.99
CA PHE A 26 3.65 28.43 4.82
C PHE A 26 2.32 28.77 5.50
N GLY A 27 2.15 29.99 6.03
CA GLY A 27 0.90 30.40 6.66
C GLY A 27 -0.28 30.40 5.68
N LEU A 28 -0.04 30.89 4.46
CA LEU A 28 -1.02 30.90 3.38
C LEU A 28 -1.43 29.47 2.99
N LEU A 29 -0.47 28.54 2.89
CA LEU A 29 -0.76 27.13 2.60
C LEU A 29 -1.59 26.46 3.70
N VAL A 30 -1.38 26.83 4.97
CA VAL A 30 -2.21 26.34 6.09
C VAL A 30 -3.62 26.89 6.02
N GLU A 31 -3.78 28.17 5.68
CA GLU A 31 -5.10 28.83 5.56
C GLU A 31 -5.93 28.30 4.38
N ILE A 32 -5.28 28.08 3.22
CA ILE A 32 -5.92 27.41 2.07
C ILE A 32 -6.26 25.94 2.41
N GLY A 33 -5.45 25.33 3.27
CA GLY A 33 -5.51 23.91 3.56
C GLY A 33 -5.14 23.05 2.34
N THR A 34 -5.38 21.75 2.44
CA THR A 34 -5.19 20.81 1.33
C THR A 34 -6.53 20.57 0.64
N PRO A 35 -6.71 20.98 -0.65
CA PRO A 35 -7.87 20.56 -1.43
C PRO A 35 -7.85 19.05 -1.76
N ALA A 36 -6.73 18.39 -1.46
CA ALA A 36 -6.50 16.99 -1.71
C ALA A 36 -7.42 16.13 -0.84
N LYS A 37 -8.35 15.42 -1.50
CA LYS A 37 -9.04 14.28 -0.88
C LYS A 37 -7.98 13.26 -0.48
N THR A 38 -8.16 12.64 0.69
CA THR A 38 -7.31 11.51 1.09
C THR A 38 -7.26 10.50 -0.05
N PRO A 39 -6.07 10.01 -0.45
CA PRO A 39 -5.98 9.01 -1.50
C PRO A 39 -6.83 7.80 -1.12
N LYS A 40 -7.41 7.13 -2.12
CA LYS A 40 -8.18 5.91 -1.89
C LYS A 40 -7.29 4.94 -1.11
N PRO A 41 -7.70 4.44 0.07
CA PRO A 41 -6.89 3.49 0.80
C PRO A 41 -6.68 2.26 -0.09
N SER A 42 -5.43 1.86 -0.31
CA SER A 42 -5.14 0.58 -0.93
C SER A 42 -5.53 -0.50 0.07
N GLY A 43 -6.78 -0.96 0.00
CA GLY A 43 -7.25 -2.05 0.82
C GLY A 43 -6.49 -3.32 0.43
N PHE A 44 -5.83 -3.96 1.40
CA PHE A 44 -5.67 -5.40 1.34
C PHE A 44 -7.05 -5.98 1.07
N SER A 45 -7.18 -6.91 0.10
CA SER A 45 -8.47 -7.56 -0.11
C SER A 45 -8.91 -8.17 1.23
N THR A 46 -10.20 -8.13 1.55
CA THR A 46 -10.77 -8.65 2.81
C THR A 46 -10.60 -10.16 2.99
N GLY A 47 -9.69 -10.80 2.25
CA GLY A 47 -9.46 -12.22 2.25
C GLY A 47 -10.66 -13.01 1.74
N GLY A 48 -10.59 -14.33 1.91
CA GLY A 48 -11.76 -15.19 1.76
C GLY A 48 -12.67 -15.05 2.97
N LYS A 49 -13.99 -15.16 2.77
CA LYS A 49 -14.99 -15.15 3.85
C LYS A 49 -14.63 -16.21 4.92
N THR A 50 -14.53 -15.80 6.17
CA THR A 50 -14.34 -16.69 7.33
C THR A 50 -15.45 -17.74 7.35
N GLY A 51 -15.10 -19.02 7.51
CA GLY A 51 -16.05 -20.13 7.51
C GLY A 51 -16.45 -20.69 6.14
N LYS A 52 -16.02 -20.10 5.02
CA LYS A 52 -16.27 -20.69 3.69
C LYS A 52 -15.19 -21.72 3.35
N LEU A 53 -15.58 -23.00 3.28
CA LEU A 53 -14.68 -24.07 2.84
C LEU A 53 -14.25 -23.84 1.37
N ARG A 54 -12.94 -23.91 1.10
CA ARG A 54 -12.43 -23.86 -0.27
C ARG A 54 -12.76 -25.17 -0.99
N SER A 55 -13.24 -25.07 -2.24
CA SER A 55 -13.39 -26.24 -3.10
C SER A 55 -12.03 -26.89 -3.32
N LYS A 56 -11.93 -28.20 -3.10
CA LYS A 56 -10.71 -28.96 -3.39
C LYS A 56 -10.44 -28.92 -4.90
N ARG A 57 -9.17 -28.79 -5.30
CA ARG A 57 -8.77 -28.92 -6.71
C ARG A 57 -9.10 -30.33 -7.21
N THR A 58 -9.69 -30.42 -8.41
CA THR A 58 -9.89 -31.71 -9.09
C THR A 58 -8.53 -32.36 -9.36
N ARG A 59 -8.34 -33.59 -8.87
CA ARG A 59 -7.14 -34.39 -9.13
C ARG A 59 -7.44 -35.38 -10.24
N TYR A 60 -6.76 -35.25 -11.37
CA TYR A 60 -6.80 -36.24 -12.44
C TYR A 60 -5.82 -37.38 -12.12
N PRO A 61 -6.11 -38.62 -12.55
CA PRO A 61 -5.21 -39.75 -12.34
C PRO A 61 -3.87 -39.51 -13.06
N VAL A 62 -2.78 -39.85 -12.38
CA VAL A 62 -1.45 -39.83 -13.01
C VAL A 62 -1.33 -41.05 -13.91
N VAL A 63 -1.38 -40.85 -15.23
CA VAL A 63 -1.12 -41.92 -16.20
C VAL A 63 0.37 -42.26 -16.14
N LYS A 64 0.70 -43.40 -15.51
CA LYS A 64 2.08 -43.92 -15.50
C LYS A 64 2.31 -44.78 -16.75
N LYS A 65 3.38 -44.49 -17.49
CA LYS A 65 3.75 -45.24 -18.72
C LYS A 65 4.13 -46.71 -18.47
N ARG A 66 4.44 -47.08 -17.22
CA ARG A 66 4.92 -48.42 -16.86
C ARG A 66 3.81 -49.20 -16.17
N LYS A 67 3.61 -50.46 -16.55
CA LYS A 67 2.74 -51.39 -15.82
C LYS A 67 3.33 -51.61 -14.43
N SER A 68 2.56 -51.37 -13.37
CA SER A 68 2.94 -51.83 -12.04
C SER A 68 2.95 -53.36 -12.03
N PRO A 69 3.94 -54.02 -11.42
CA PRO A 69 3.93 -55.47 -11.33
C PRO A 69 2.66 -55.93 -10.61
N ILE A 70 1.96 -56.89 -11.19
CA ILE A 70 0.81 -57.56 -10.56
C ILE A 70 1.32 -58.20 -9.27
N LYS A 71 0.77 -57.80 -8.12
CA LYS A 71 1.06 -58.49 -6.87
C LYS A 71 0.47 -59.89 -6.97
N LYS A 72 1.31 -60.93 -6.99
CA LYS A 72 0.85 -62.33 -6.87
C LYS A 72 0.06 -62.46 -5.57
N ALA A 73 -1.16 -62.99 -5.66
CA ALA A 73 -1.95 -63.35 -4.49
C ALA A 73 -1.14 -64.36 -3.66
N LYS A 74 -0.98 -64.09 -2.36
CA LYS A 74 -0.43 -65.08 -1.43
C LYS A 74 -1.54 -66.12 -1.24
N ASN A 75 -1.24 -67.38 -1.60
CA ASN A 75 -2.15 -68.52 -1.48
C ASN A 75 -2.84 -68.53 -0.12
N LEU A 76 -4.18 -68.49 -0.09
CA LEU A 76 -4.93 -68.92 1.08
C LEU A 76 -4.74 -70.44 1.19
N LYS A 77 -4.18 -70.89 2.31
CA LYS A 77 -4.25 -72.32 2.69
C LYS A 77 -5.69 -72.61 3.12
N ILE A 78 -6.25 -73.66 2.53
CA ILE A 78 -7.50 -74.32 2.92
C ILE A 78 -7.26 -75.02 4.25
#